data_AF-A0A1I0A6P7-F1
#
_entry.id   AF-A0A1I0A6P7-F1
#
_cell.length_a   1.000
_cell.length_b   1.000
_cell.length_c   1.000
_cell.angle_alpha   90.00
_cell.angle_beta   90.00
_cell.angle_gamma   90.00
#
_symmetry.space_group_name_H-M   'P 1'
#
loop_
_entity.id
_entity.type
_entity.pdbx_description
1 polymer ?
#
loop_
_entity_poly.entity_id
_entity_poly.type
_entity_poly.pdbx_seq_one_letter_code
_entity_poly.pdbx_strand_id
1 'polypeptide(L)'
;MAINDNLLAFTPETNSYYVNHPRDFVPYGTISNVDKFESFEFAYDMSYGKKGAHRAYRSGGSNVRAMGEIFINAFQGKLAEYALYRYYEKKNIYMKKPDTSVFMLGQWDSFDLECQGKHISVKSTKSYGNLLLLETADWNDEGEYKPNKESGASKYDYTVLVRFKPDGEDLMKQSKLLYQKDEEIPEDIKDILIEKIRNINWTYDFPGFIFYTELVKMIRDKQILPKEAMLNGSTKMDAENYYYQTGKMHPLSDSFTLTERTKTEHSSDLLERECPECGKKLHQKNSSFIEYWECDCGYKEPIEL
;
A
#
# COMPACT_ATOMS: atom_id res chain seq x y z
N MET A 1 -0.79 31.18 5.65
CA MET A 1 0.06 30.05 6.08
C MET A 1 -0.89 29.00 6.63
N ALA A 2 -1.26 28.00 5.84
CA ALA A 2 -2.13 26.93 6.34
C ALA A 2 -1.33 26.11 7.36
N ILE A 3 -1.88 25.92 8.56
CA ILE A 3 -1.27 25.04 9.57
C ILE A 3 -1.28 23.62 8.98
N ASN A 4 -0.12 22.97 8.95
CA ASN A 4 -0.05 21.58 8.52
C ASN A 4 -0.62 20.70 9.65
N ASP A 5 -1.91 20.37 9.55
CA ASP A 5 -2.66 19.62 10.56
C ASP A 5 -2.40 18.10 10.53
N ASN A 6 -1.32 17.65 9.88
CA ASN A 6 -0.95 16.24 9.76
C ASN A 6 0.32 15.87 10.58
N LEU A 7 0.81 16.77 11.43
CA LEU A 7 2.03 16.54 12.21
C LEU A 7 1.82 15.54 13.37
N LEU A 8 2.81 14.67 13.58
CA LEU A 8 2.92 13.84 14.78
C LEU A 8 3.15 14.71 16.03
N ALA A 9 2.65 14.26 17.17
CA ALA A 9 3.04 14.85 18.44
C ALA A 9 4.49 14.45 18.77
N PHE A 10 5.34 15.40 19.16
CA PHE A 10 6.76 15.16 19.41
C PHE A 10 7.13 15.40 20.88
N THR A 11 7.89 14.48 21.46
CA THR A 11 8.46 14.56 22.81
C THR A 11 9.98 14.65 22.71
N PRO A 12 10.57 15.86 22.86
CA PRO A 12 12.00 16.09 22.66
C PRO A 12 12.90 15.26 23.57
N GLU A 13 12.50 15.07 24.83
CA GLU A 13 13.30 14.41 25.87
C GLU A 13 13.64 12.97 25.51
N THR A 14 12.73 12.31 24.77
CA THR A 14 12.85 10.92 24.35
C THR A 14 13.09 10.76 22.85
N ASN A 15 13.24 11.87 22.11
CA ASN A 15 13.25 11.89 20.65
C ASN A 15 12.13 11.01 20.04
N SER A 16 10.91 11.20 20.53
CA SER A 16 9.79 10.28 20.29
C SER A 16 8.61 10.98 19.63
N TYR A 17 8.07 10.37 18.59
CA TYR A 17 6.96 10.86 17.78
C TYR A 17 5.74 9.98 17.99
N TYR A 18 4.57 10.59 18.15
CA TYR A 18 3.32 9.92 18.49
C TYR A 18 2.23 10.23 17.48
N VAL A 19 1.54 9.18 17.05
CA VAL A 19 0.34 9.31 16.24
C VAL A 19 -0.76 9.98 17.08
N ASN A 20 -1.34 11.06 16.57
CA ASN A 20 -2.42 11.82 17.21
C ASN A 20 -3.71 11.83 16.37
N HIS A 21 -3.66 11.29 15.14
CA HIS A 21 -4.81 11.07 14.27
C HIS A 21 -4.85 9.62 13.77
N PRO A 22 -5.05 8.63 14.66
CA PRO A 22 -5.18 7.24 14.25
C PRO A 22 -6.53 6.98 13.57
N ARG A 23 -6.61 5.86 12.84
CA ARG A 23 -7.85 5.28 12.33
C ARG A 23 -7.92 3.82 12.77
N ASP A 24 -9.05 3.43 13.35
CA ASP A 24 -9.25 2.04 13.78
C ASP A 24 -9.17 1.08 12.59
N PHE A 25 -8.71 -0.14 12.85
CA PHE A 25 -8.72 -1.21 11.85
C PHE A 25 -10.11 -1.82 11.75
N VAL A 26 -10.71 -1.71 10.56
CA VAL A 26 -12.05 -2.25 10.28
C VAL A 26 -11.94 -3.17 9.07
N PRO A 27 -11.94 -4.50 9.25
CA PRO A 27 -11.76 -5.45 8.15
C PRO A 27 -12.74 -5.15 7.00
N TYR A 28 -12.20 -4.87 5.82
CA TYR A 28 -12.97 -4.75 4.59
C TYR A 28 -13.25 -6.12 3.98
N GLY A 29 -12.27 -7.02 4.01
CA GLY A 29 -12.38 -8.34 3.41
C GLY A 29 -11.27 -9.30 3.80
N THR A 30 -11.32 -10.46 3.17
CA THR A 30 -10.36 -11.57 3.31
C THR A 30 -9.71 -11.86 1.98
N ILE A 31 -8.41 -12.17 1.96
CA ILE A 31 -7.72 -12.54 0.72
C ILE A 31 -8.11 -13.95 0.28
N SER A 32 -8.44 -14.10 -1.01
CA SER A 32 -8.82 -15.39 -1.59
C SER A 32 -7.66 -16.39 -1.63
N ASN A 33 -7.96 -17.69 -1.67
CA ASN A 33 -6.92 -18.72 -1.76
C ASN A 33 -6.09 -18.64 -3.06
N VAL A 34 -6.69 -18.14 -4.14
CA VAL A 34 -6.00 -17.94 -5.43
C VAL A 34 -5.01 -16.78 -5.30
N ASP A 35 -5.45 -15.63 -4.79
CA ASP A 35 -4.58 -14.46 -4.63
C ASP A 35 -3.45 -14.73 -3.61
N LYS A 36 -3.73 -15.50 -2.55
CA LYS A 36 -2.70 -16.00 -1.61
C LYS A 36 -1.71 -16.95 -2.28
N PHE A 37 -2.16 -17.80 -3.19
CA PHE A 37 -1.25 -18.70 -3.94
C PHE A 37 -0.31 -17.91 -4.84
N GLU A 38 -0.85 -17.01 -5.64
CA GLU A 38 -0.08 -16.20 -6.58
C GLU A 38 0.91 -15.28 -5.86
N SER A 39 0.48 -14.64 -4.78
CA SER A 39 1.36 -13.83 -3.92
C SER A 39 2.47 -14.66 -3.27
N PHE A 40 2.17 -15.90 -2.89
CA PHE A 40 3.12 -16.80 -2.24
C PHE A 40 4.20 -17.26 -3.22
N GLU A 41 3.82 -17.74 -4.42
CA GLU A 41 4.80 -18.19 -5.41
C GLU A 41 5.74 -17.05 -5.82
N PHE A 42 5.20 -15.84 -6.01
CA PHE A 42 6.00 -14.64 -6.23
C PHE A 42 6.99 -14.40 -5.08
N ALA A 43 6.51 -14.31 -3.84
CA ALA A 43 7.34 -14.03 -2.68
C ALA A 43 8.41 -15.10 -2.44
N TYR A 44 8.08 -16.37 -2.70
CA TYR A 44 8.99 -17.50 -2.58
C TYR A 44 10.11 -17.40 -3.62
N ASP A 45 9.79 -17.18 -4.89
CA ASP A 45 10.79 -17.00 -5.95
C ASP A 45 11.67 -15.75 -5.71
N MET A 46 11.09 -14.73 -5.08
CA MET A 46 11.74 -13.52 -4.58
C MET A 46 12.51 -13.72 -3.25
N SER A 47 12.75 -14.94 -2.80
CA SER A 47 13.53 -15.17 -1.57
C SER A 47 14.22 -16.53 -1.64
N TYR A 48 13.56 -17.56 -1.14
CA TYR A 48 14.07 -18.93 -1.04
C TYR A 48 14.25 -19.62 -2.41
N GLY A 49 13.47 -19.23 -3.42
CA GLY A 49 13.56 -19.77 -4.78
C GLY A 49 14.76 -19.27 -5.59
N LYS A 50 15.46 -18.22 -5.12
CA LYS A 50 16.68 -17.65 -5.73
C LYS A 50 16.53 -17.27 -7.22
N LYS A 51 15.33 -16.92 -7.67
CA LYS A 51 15.08 -16.52 -9.07
C LYS A 51 15.03 -14.99 -9.25
N GLY A 52 14.69 -14.25 -8.20
CA GLY A 52 14.54 -12.79 -8.22
C GLY A 52 15.80 -11.99 -7.85
N ALA A 53 15.80 -10.71 -8.22
CA ALA A 53 16.75 -9.71 -7.76
C ALA A 53 16.27 -9.06 -6.45
N HIS A 54 17.10 -9.03 -5.41
CA HIS A 54 16.74 -8.37 -4.13
C HIS A 54 17.74 -7.32 -3.72
N ARG A 55 17.23 -6.18 -3.23
CA ARG A 55 18.03 -5.26 -2.43
C ARG A 55 18.29 -5.91 -1.06
N ALA A 56 19.55 -6.16 -0.75
CA ALA A 56 19.96 -6.68 0.55
C ALA A 56 19.66 -5.70 1.70
N TYR A 57 19.56 -4.40 1.41
CA TYR A 57 19.35 -3.31 2.38
C TYR A 57 18.06 -2.53 2.06
N ARG A 58 17.44 -1.91 3.07
CA ARG A 58 16.49 -0.79 2.87
C ARG A 58 17.26 0.46 2.41
N SER A 59 16.65 1.34 1.62
CA SER A 59 17.34 2.56 1.16
C SER A 59 17.59 3.49 2.34
N GLY A 60 18.87 3.69 2.69
CA GLY A 60 19.28 4.46 3.87
C GLY A 60 19.23 3.69 5.21
N GLY A 61 18.81 2.43 5.18
CA GLY A 61 18.90 1.49 6.30
C GLY A 61 20.29 0.84 6.40
N SER A 62 20.59 0.24 7.55
CA SER A 62 21.87 -0.45 7.81
C SER A 62 21.74 -1.96 7.97
N ASN A 63 20.52 -2.48 8.07
CA ASN A 63 20.27 -3.91 8.29
C ASN A 63 20.20 -4.68 6.97
N VAL A 64 20.98 -5.77 6.87
CA VAL A 64 20.84 -6.77 5.80
C VAL A 64 19.62 -7.62 6.12
N ARG A 65 18.64 -7.67 5.22
CA ARG A 65 17.41 -8.44 5.42
C ARG A 65 17.67 -9.93 5.24
N ALA A 66 17.23 -10.74 6.20
CA ALA A 66 17.21 -12.19 6.09
C ALA A 66 16.16 -12.66 5.07
N MET A 67 16.27 -13.91 4.58
CA MET A 67 15.33 -14.47 3.59
C MET A 67 13.88 -14.43 4.08
N GLY A 68 13.64 -14.69 5.37
CA GLY A 68 12.32 -14.59 5.98
C GLY A 68 11.74 -13.17 5.93
N GLU A 69 12.57 -12.15 6.14
CA GLU A 69 12.17 -10.75 6.00
C GLU A 69 11.87 -10.37 4.55
N ILE A 70 12.67 -10.84 3.60
CA ILE A 70 12.43 -10.58 2.18
C ILE A 70 11.11 -11.24 1.75
N PHE A 71 10.93 -12.52 2.09
CA PHE A 71 9.73 -13.30 1.80
C PHE A 71 8.47 -12.62 2.33
N ILE A 72 8.42 -12.31 3.63
CA ILE A 72 7.18 -11.83 4.24
C ILE A 72 6.80 -10.43 3.77
N ASN A 73 7.79 -9.56 3.51
CA ASN A 73 7.56 -8.24 2.96
C ASN A 73 7.09 -8.32 1.51
N ALA A 74 7.68 -9.19 0.68
CA ALA A 74 7.24 -9.41 -0.69
C ALA A 74 5.83 -10.01 -0.74
N PHE A 75 5.54 -10.99 0.12
CA PHE A 75 4.24 -11.62 0.24
C PHE A 75 3.17 -10.61 0.63
N GLN A 76 3.36 -9.86 1.72
CA GLN A 76 2.40 -8.86 2.17
C GLN A 76 2.24 -7.71 1.16
N GLY A 77 3.31 -7.31 0.49
CA GLY A 77 3.26 -6.33 -0.61
C GLY A 77 2.34 -6.80 -1.73
N LYS A 78 2.55 -8.02 -2.22
CA LYS A 78 1.73 -8.58 -3.31
C LYS A 78 0.27 -8.81 -2.88
N LEU A 79 0.03 -9.26 -1.65
CA LEU A 79 -1.34 -9.33 -1.09
C LEU A 79 -2.05 -7.96 -1.12
N ALA A 80 -1.33 -6.86 -0.90
CA ALA A 80 -1.88 -5.51 -0.92
C ALA A 80 -2.34 -5.10 -2.33
N GLU A 81 -1.53 -5.41 -3.34
CA GLU A 81 -1.89 -5.19 -4.74
C GLU A 81 -3.16 -5.98 -5.11
N TYR A 82 -3.24 -7.25 -4.73
CA TYR A 82 -4.46 -8.06 -4.95
C TYR A 82 -5.67 -7.54 -4.19
N ALA A 83 -5.51 -7.10 -2.94
CA ALA A 83 -6.58 -6.49 -2.18
C ALA A 83 -7.17 -5.29 -2.93
N LEU A 84 -6.31 -4.39 -3.42
CA LEU A 84 -6.75 -3.22 -4.17
C LEU A 84 -7.38 -3.59 -5.52
N TYR A 85 -6.81 -4.58 -6.23
CA TYR A 85 -7.39 -5.13 -7.45
C TYR A 85 -8.81 -5.65 -7.24
N ARG A 86 -9.02 -6.49 -6.22
CA ARG A 86 -10.36 -7.03 -5.91
C ARG A 86 -11.33 -5.94 -5.47
N TYR A 87 -10.85 -4.92 -4.77
CA TYR A 87 -11.67 -3.77 -4.38
C TYR A 87 -12.23 -3.04 -5.62
N TYR A 88 -11.37 -2.70 -6.57
CA TYR A 88 -11.79 -2.00 -7.80
C TYR A 88 -12.60 -2.88 -8.75
N GLU A 89 -12.24 -4.16 -8.89
CA GLU A 89 -13.03 -5.14 -9.65
C GLU A 89 -14.48 -5.19 -9.14
N LYS A 90 -14.69 -5.26 -7.82
CA LYS A 90 -16.02 -5.26 -7.20
C LYS A 90 -16.79 -3.95 -7.43
N LYS A 91 -16.10 -2.84 -7.68
CA LYS A 91 -16.71 -1.53 -7.97
C LYS A 91 -16.87 -1.28 -9.48
N ASN A 92 -16.69 -2.31 -10.33
CA ASN A 92 -16.73 -2.19 -11.78
C ASN A 92 -15.72 -1.15 -12.32
N ILE A 93 -14.54 -1.10 -11.72
CA ILE A 93 -13.41 -0.29 -12.19
C ILE A 93 -12.41 -1.24 -12.80
N TYR A 94 -12.24 -1.17 -14.12
CA TYR A 94 -11.31 -2.03 -14.84
C TYR A 94 -9.86 -1.68 -14.50
N MET A 95 -9.11 -2.70 -14.10
CA MET A 95 -7.67 -2.61 -13.83
C MET A 95 -7.00 -3.89 -14.28
N LYS A 96 -5.75 -3.78 -14.76
CA LYS A 96 -4.96 -4.97 -15.06
C LYS A 96 -4.73 -5.76 -13.77
N LYS A 97 -4.84 -7.08 -13.84
CA LYS A 97 -4.49 -7.97 -12.73
C LYS A 97 -3.03 -7.72 -12.29
N PRO A 98 -2.71 -7.75 -10.98
CA PRO A 98 -1.34 -7.61 -10.49
C PRO A 98 -0.37 -8.55 -11.22
N ASP A 99 0.81 -8.05 -11.56
CA ASP A 99 1.84 -8.88 -12.19
C ASP A 99 2.56 -9.73 -11.14
N THR A 100 2.70 -11.02 -11.45
CA THR A 100 3.43 -12.01 -10.65
C THR A 100 4.69 -12.49 -11.36
N SER A 101 5.03 -11.90 -12.50
CA SER A 101 6.25 -12.21 -13.22
C SER A 101 7.48 -11.81 -12.38
N VAL A 102 8.48 -12.69 -12.35
CA VAL A 102 9.74 -12.46 -11.64
C VAL A 102 10.76 -12.01 -12.66
N PHE A 103 11.09 -10.72 -12.67
CA PHE A 103 12.10 -10.18 -13.56
C PHE A 103 13.52 -10.50 -13.04
N MET A 104 14.44 -10.82 -13.96
CA MET A 104 15.86 -10.95 -13.65
C MET A 104 16.47 -9.57 -13.31
N LEU A 105 17.61 -9.56 -12.59
CA LEU A 105 18.42 -8.36 -12.27
C LEU A 105 18.47 -7.37 -13.45
N GLY A 106 17.82 -6.21 -13.29
CA GLY A 106 17.86 -5.10 -14.27
C GLY A 106 16.54 -4.72 -14.92
N GLN A 107 15.44 -5.45 -14.67
CA GLN A 107 14.08 -5.02 -15.07
C GLN A 107 13.19 -4.96 -13.84
N TRP A 108 12.60 -3.79 -13.60
CA TRP A 108 11.61 -3.57 -12.55
C TRP A 108 10.29 -3.24 -13.22
N ASP A 109 9.17 -3.73 -12.67
CA ASP A 109 7.87 -3.17 -13.03
C ASP A 109 7.92 -1.66 -12.79
N SER A 110 7.44 -0.92 -13.78
CA SER A 110 7.54 0.53 -13.80
C SER A 110 6.66 1.17 -12.71
N PHE A 111 5.62 0.48 -12.24
CA PHE A 111 4.70 0.92 -11.19
C PHE A 111 4.08 -0.30 -10.47
N ASP A 112 3.49 -0.11 -9.27
CA ASP A 112 2.84 -1.22 -8.56
C ASP A 112 1.55 -1.64 -9.27
N LEU A 113 0.68 -0.68 -9.62
CA LEU A 113 -0.53 -0.89 -10.42
C LEU A 113 -0.78 0.28 -11.38
N GLU A 114 -1.42 -0.01 -12.52
CA GLU A 114 -1.95 1.00 -13.45
C GLU A 114 -3.45 0.80 -13.65
N CYS A 115 -4.22 1.88 -13.49
CA CYS A 115 -5.67 1.89 -13.72
C CYS A 115 -6.03 3.15 -14.51
N GLN A 116 -6.59 2.98 -15.71
CA GLN A 116 -7.07 4.08 -16.56
C GLN A 116 -6.02 5.15 -16.84
N GLY A 117 -4.78 4.73 -17.11
CA GLY A 117 -3.64 5.60 -17.36
C GLY A 117 -3.08 6.29 -16.11
N LYS A 118 -3.52 5.90 -14.91
CA LYS A 118 -3.00 6.40 -13.63
C LYS A 118 -2.14 5.37 -12.95
N HIS A 119 -1.01 5.82 -12.41
CA HIS A 119 -0.09 4.99 -11.65
C HIS A 119 -0.44 5.04 -10.17
N ILE A 120 -0.62 3.87 -9.57
CA ILE A 120 -0.97 3.73 -8.15
C ILE A 120 0.21 3.08 -7.45
N SER A 121 0.76 3.71 -6.41
CA SER A 121 1.65 3.02 -5.48
C SER A 121 0.84 2.37 -4.38
N VAL A 122 1.15 1.12 -4.07
CA VAL A 122 0.49 0.35 -3.01
C VAL A 122 1.50 0.06 -1.92
N LYS A 123 1.25 0.60 -0.72
CA LYS A 123 2.03 0.30 0.48
C LYS A 123 1.21 -0.56 1.42
N SER A 124 1.88 -1.42 2.16
CA SER A 124 1.23 -2.27 3.15
C SER A 124 1.84 -2.09 4.53
N THR A 125 1.02 -2.29 5.55
CA THR A 125 1.47 -2.30 6.95
C THR A 125 0.59 -3.22 7.79
N LYS A 126 0.87 -3.26 9.08
CA LYS A 126 0.18 -4.09 10.06
C LYS A 126 -1.14 -3.44 10.44
N SER A 127 -2.12 -4.22 10.91
CA SER A 127 -3.44 -3.71 11.32
C SER A 127 -3.39 -2.56 12.34
N TYR A 128 -2.39 -2.54 13.22
CA TYR A 128 -2.18 -1.45 14.19
C TYR A 128 -1.37 -0.27 13.64
N GLY A 129 -0.83 -0.38 12.42
CA GLY A 129 -0.10 0.69 11.74
C GLY A 129 -1.02 1.87 11.42
N ASN A 130 -0.56 3.07 11.75
CA ASN A 130 -1.31 4.32 11.55
C ASN A 130 -0.52 5.37 10.77
N LEU A 131 0.53 4.95 10.07
CA LEU A 131 1.33 5.80 9.18
C LEU A 131 1.52 5.12 7.83
N LEU A 132 1.32 5.89 6.77
CA LEU A 132 2.02 5.68 5.51
C LEU A 132 3.46 6.16 5.72
N LEU A 133 4.45 5.31 5.43
CA LEU A 133 5.87 5.63 5.56
C LEU A 133 6.55 5.46 4.20
N LEU A 134 7.33 6.46 3.79
CA LEU A 134 8.06 6.47 2.53
C LEU A 134 9.52 6.88 2.79
N GLU A 135 10.47 6.00 2.51
CA GLU A 135 11.90 6.24 2.74
C GLU A 135 12.38 7.48 1.97
N THR A 136 12.88 8.51 2.64
CA THR A 136 13.19 9.81 2.00
C THR A 136 14.25 9.67 0.90
N ALA A 137 15.16 8.72 1.05
CA ALA A 137 16.20 8.40 0.08
C ALA A 137 15.63 8.03 -1.31
N ASP A 138 14.44 7.44 -1.37
CA ASP A 138 13.83 6.94 -2.60
C ASP A 138 13.05 8.01 -3.39
N TRP A 139 12.88 9.23 -2.87
CA TRP A 139 12.08 10.29 -3.51
C TRP A 139 12.88 11.57 -3.77
N ASN A 140 12.60 12.27 -4.87
CA ASN A 140 13.13 13.61 -5.11
C ASN A 140 12.14 14.71 -4.68
N ASP A 141 12.55 15.97 -4.82
CA ASP A 141 11.78 17.14 -4.37
C ASP A 141 10.50 17.36 -5.20
N GLU A 142 10.42 16.74 -6.38
CA GLU A 142 9.24 16.71 -7.24
C GLU A 142 8.26 15.56 -6.93
N GLY A 143 8.54 14.73 -5.91
CA GLY A 143 7.70 13.58 -5.56
C GLY A 143 7.77 12.44 -6.57
N GLU A 144 8.88 12.34 -7.31
CA GLU A 144 9.20 11.22 -8.19
C GLU A 144 9.99 10.16 -7.44
N TYR A 145 9.60 8.90 -7.63
CA TYR A 145 10.28 7.72 -7.11
C TYR A 145 11.55 7.47 -7.93
N LYS A 146 12.71 7.72 -7.32
CA LYS A 146 14.02 7.66 -7.97
C LYS A 146 14.33 6.31 -8.62
N PRO A 147 14.00 5.15 -8.00
CA PRO A 147 14.27 3.86 -8.63
C PRO A 147 13.60 3.65 -9.99
N ASN A 148 12.48 4.34 -10.26
CA ASN A 148 11.74 4.22 -11.52
C ASN A 148 11.96 5.42 -12.47
N LYS A 149 13.00 6.23 -12.23
CA LYS A 149 13.26 7.44 -13.03
C LYS A 149 13.55 7.14 -14.50
N GLU A 150 14.20 6.01 -14.79
CA GLU A 150 14.57 5.62 -16.16
C GLU A 150 13.43 4.93 -16.93
N SER A 151 12.38 4.46 -16.24
CA SER A 151 11.25 3.76 -16.86
C SER A 151 10.07 4.67 -17.22
N GLY A 152 10.17 5.98 -16.93
CA GLY A 152 9.09 6.94 -17.21
C GLY A 152 7.87 6.83 -16.28
N ALA A 153 7.97 6.01 -15.23
CA ALA A 153 6.90 5.74 -14.27
C ALA A 153 7.29 6.09 -12.83
N SER A 154 8.14 7.10 -12.69
CA SER A 154 8.56 7.61 -11.38
C SER A 154 7.46 8.39 -10.65
N LYS A 155 6.43 8.84 -11.37
CA LYS A 155 5.32 9.60 -10.79
C LYS A 155 4.11 8.70 -10.55
N TYR A 156 3.61 8.73 -9.33
CA TYR A 156 2.36 8.09 -8.92
C TYR A 156 1.27 9.14 -8.70
N ASP A 157 0.07 8.87 -9.22
CA ASP A 157 -1.12 9.72 -9.02
C ASP A 157 -1.71 9.51 -7.63
N TYR A 158 -1.61 8.28 -7.11
CA TYR A 158 -2.09 7.90 -5.79
C TYR A 158 -1.05 7.06 -5.04
N THR A 159 -1.05 7.19 -3.72
CA THR A 159 -0.43 6.20 -2.83
C THR A 159 -1.49 5.65 -1.89
N VAL A 160 -1.81 4.37 -2.05
CA VAL A 160 -2.80 3.65 -1.25
C VAL A 160 -2.08 2.89 -0.13
N LEU A 161 -2.62 2.96 1.08
CA LEU A 161 -2.16 2.14 2.20
C LEU A 161 -3.16 1.02 2.47
N VAL A 162 -2.66 -0.20 2.60
CA VAL A 162 -3.42 -1.40 2.96
C VAL A 162 -2.89 -1.93 4.29
N ARG A 163 -3.77 -2.31 5.21
CA ARG A 163 -3.34 -2.95 6.47
C ARG A 163 -3.77 -4.39 6.52
N PHE A 164 -2.93 -5.24 7.10
CA PHE A 164 -3.20 -6.67 7.24
C PHE A 164 -3.33 -7.13 8.68
N LYS A 165 -4.20 -8.11 8.88
CA LYS A 165 -4.28 -8.95 10.07
C LYS A 165 -4.37 -10.41 9.62
N PRO A 166 -3.51 -11.32 10.13
CA PRO A 166 -2.50 -11.12 11.18
C PRO A 166 -1.26 -10.33 10.74
N ASP A 167 -0.34 -10.07 11.68
CA ASP A 167 0.99 -9.51 11.39
C ASP A 167 1.93 -10.62 10.88
N GLY A 168 2.35 -10.50 9.61
CA GLY A 168 3.21 -11.47 8.97
C GLY A 168 4.57 -11.62 9.61
N GLU A 169 5.20 -10.51 10.00
CA GLU A 169 6.51 -10.57 10.65
C GLU A 169 6.40 -11.31 11.99
N ASP A 170 5.33 -11.10 12.73
CA ASP A 170 5.11 -11.77 14.00
C ASP A 170 4.85 -13.28 13.81
N LEU A 171 4.11 -13.69 12.76
CA LEU A 171 3.97 -15.11 12.41
C LEU A 171 5.32 -15.76 12.09
N MET A 172 6.16 -15.05 11.32
CA MET A 172 7.50 -15.52 10.97
C MET A 172 8.42 -15.58 12.19
N LYS A 173 8.36 -14.61 13.11
CA LYS A 173 9.13 -14.61 14.38
C LYS A 173 8.73 -15.78 15.28
N GLN A 174 7.43 -15.99 15.46
CA GLN A 174 6.90 -17.09 16.28
C GLN A 174 7.34 -18.46 15.74
N SER A 175 7.48 -18.57 14.42
CA SER A 175 7.98 -19.76 13.74
C SER A 175 9.51 -19.85 13.65
N LYS A 176 10.25 -18.87 14.20
CA LYS A 176 11.72 -18.71 14.09
C LYS A 176 12.25 -18.61 12.65
N LEU A 177 11.41 -18.16 11.72
CA LEU A 177 11.74 -18.04 10.30
C LEU A 177 12.22 -16.63 9.90
N LEU A 178 11.82 -15.58 10.64
CA LEU A 178 12.04 -14.20 10.20
C LEU A 178 13.54 -13.86 10.03
N TYR A 179 14.34 -14.19 11.04
CA TYR A 179 15.78 -13.89 11.10
C TYR A 179 16.66 -15.15 10.98
N GLN A 180 16.10 -16.21 10.38
CA GLN A 180 16.80 -17.48 10.19
C GLN A 180 18.06 -17.27 9.35
N LYS A 181 19.16 -17.93 9.76
CA LYS A 181 20.40 -17.94 8.97
C LYS A 181 20.30 -18.90 7.80
N ASP A 182 21.07 -18.66 6.74
CA ASP A 182 21.03 -19.48 5.53
C ASP A 182 21.31 -20.98 5.80
N GLU A 183 22.20 -21.30 6.76
CA GLU A 183 22.52 -22.69 7.12
C GLU A 183 21.43 -23.39 7.95
N GLU A 184 20.49 -22.63 8.49
CA GLU A 184 19.38 -23.13 9.31
C GLU A 184 18.12 -23.39 8.48
N ILE A 185 18.10 -22.99 7.20
CA ILE A 185 16.95 -23.14 6.31
C ILE A 185 16.72 -24.64 6.03
N PRO A 186 15.57 -25.20 6.43
CA PRO A 186 15.28 -26.62 6.21
C PRO A 186 14.92 -26.89 4.74
N GLU A 187 15.16 -28.12 4.29
CA GLU A 187 14.88 -28.54 2.90
C GLU A 187 13.39 -28.40 2.52
N ASP A 188 12.49 -28.55 3.49
CA ASP A 188 11.03 -28.45 3.34
C ASP A 188 10.49 -27.04 3.63
N ILE A 189 11.33 -26.00 3.56
CA ILE A 189 10.93 -24.61 3.89
C ILE A 189 9.68 -24.14 3.12
N LYS A 190 9.50 -24.57 1.86
CA LYS A 190 8.32 -24.20 1.07
C LYS A 190 7.03 -24.70 1.73
N ASP A 191 7.00 -25.94 2.18
CA ASP A 191 5.84 -26.56 2.82
C ASP A 191 5.57 -25.92 4.19
N ILE A 192 6.62 -25.63 4.95
CA ILE A 192 6.52 -24.89 6.23
C ILE A 192 5.89 -23.51 6.00
N LEU A 193 6.34 -22.75 5.00
CA LEU A 193 5.78 -21.43 4.70
C LEU A 193 4.34 -21.52 4.19
N ILE A 194 3.99 -22.56 3.42
CA ILE A 194 2.60 -22.81 3.02
C ILE A 194 1.71 -23.00 4.25
N GLU A 195 2.13 -23.85 5.19
CA GLU A 195 1.36 -24.15 6.40
C GLU A 195 1.27 -22.94 7.34
N LYS A 196 2.40 -22.31 7.67
CA LYS A 196 2.51 -21.28 8.70
C LYS A 196 2.08 -19.89 8.23
N ILE A 197 2.16 -19.60 6.93
CA ILE A 197 1.95 -18.25 6.41
C ILE A 197 0.82 -18.21 5.37
N ARG A 198 0.92 -18.97 4.27
CA ARG A 198 -0.03 -18.88 3.16
C ARG A 198 -1.44 -19.35 3.56
N ASN A 199 -1.55 -20.46 4.28
CA ASN A 199 -2.83 -21.05 4.62
C ASN A 199 -3.58 -20.31 5.73
N ILE A 200 -2.93 -19.32 6.36
CA ILE A 200 -3.56 -18.45 7.35
C ILE A 200 -4.67 -17.60 6.71
N ASN A 201 -5.65 -17.22 7.52
CA ASN A 201 -6.72 -16.31 7.14
C ASN A 201 -6.21 -14.86 7.20
N TRP A 202 -5.95 -14.27 6.03
CA TRP A 202 -5.50 -12.88 5.91
C TRP A 202 -6.68 -11.96 5.66
N THR A 203 -6.94 -11.08 6.61
CA THR A 203 -7.93 -10.00 6.51
C THR A 203 -7.23 -8.68 6.30
N TYR A 204 -7.90 -7.75 5.62
CA TYR A 204 -7.32 -6.46 5.28
C TYR A 204 -8.34 -5.33 5.37
N ASP A 205 -7.82 -4.11 5.49
CA ASP A 205 -8.58 -2.88 5.31
C ASP A 205 -7.79 -1.84 4.52
N PHE A 206 -8.48 -0.76 4.15
CA PHE A 206 -7.91 0.40 3.50
C PHE A 206 -8.06 1.60 4.43
N PRO A 207 -7.04 1.97 5.22
CA PRO A 207 -7.06 3.23 5.94
C PRO A 207 -7.22 4.42 5.00
N GLY A 208 -6.87 4.30 3.72
CA GLY A 208 -7.15 5.31 2.71
C GLY A 208 -6.03 5.46 1.69
N PHE A 209 -6.07 6.58 0.97
CA PHE A 209 -5.02 6.97 0.03
C PHE A 209 -4.67 8.46 0.17
N ILE A 210 -3.56 8.85 -0.47
CA ILE A 210 -3.19 10.24 -0.70
C ILE A 210 -2.97 10.50 -2.19
N PHE A 211 -3.26 11.72 -2.64
CA PHE A 211 -2.95 12.18 -3.99
C PHE A 211 -1.47 12.56 -4.14
N TYR A 212 -1.00 12.60 -5.39
CA TYR A 212 0.33 13.10 -5.74
C TYR A 212 0.64 14.49 -5.14
N THR A 213 -0.32 15.42 -5.16
CA THR A 213 -0.12 16.78 -4.63
C THR A 213 0.16 16.77 -3.12
N GLU A 214 -0.45 15.85 -2.38
CA GLU A 214 -0.25 15.67 -0.95
C GLU A 214 1.11 15.04 -0.65
N LEU A 215 1.54 14.07 -1.45
CA LEU A 215 2.91 13.53 -1.41
C LEU A 215 3.95 14.64 -1.62
N VAL A 216 3.78 15.46 -2.67
CA VAL A 216 4.68 16.58 -2.95
C VAL A 216 4.67 17.61 -1.82
N LYS A 217 3.49 17.90 -1.26
CA LYS A 217 3.39 18.80 -0.11
C LYS A 217 4.13 18.27 1.11
N MET A 218 3.96 16.99 1.43
CA MET A 218 4.66 16.32 2.54
C MET A 218 6.19 16.39 2.37
N ILE A 219 6.69 16.22 1.15
CA ILE A 219 8.11 16.34 0.81
C ILE A 219 8.60 17.79 1.01
N ARG A 220 7.90 18.77 0.42
CA ARG A 220 8.26 20.20 0.51
C ARG A 220 8.25 20.73 1.93
N ASP A 221 7.29 20.29 2.74
CA ASP A 221 7.16 20.68 4.15
C ASP A 221 8.19 19.97 5.05
N LYS A 222 9.00 19.05 4.50
CA LYS A 222 9.97 18.22 5.24
C LYS A 222 9.29 17.49 6.41
N GLN A 223 8.10 16.95 6.15
CA GLN A 223 7.34 16.17 7.12
C GLN A 223 8.00 14.79 7.32
N ILE A 224 9.05 14.79 8.14
CA ILE A 224 10.00 13.69 8.27
C ILE A 224 9.92 13.08 9.67
N LEU A 225 9.98 11.75 9.69
CA LEU A 225 10.28 10.94 10.85
C LEU A 225 11.76 10.52 10.76
N PRO A 226 12.66 11.07 11.59
CA PRO A 226 14.09 10.85 11.48
C PRO A 226 14.51 9.40 11.75
N LYS A 227 15.62 8.97 11.14
CA LYS A 227 16.31 7.74 11.54
C LYS A 227 16.69 7.80 13.03
N GLU A 228 16.69 6.65 13.71
CA GLU A 228 16.93 6.48 15.14
C GLU A 228 15.87 7.09 16.08
N ALA A 229 14.90 7.86 15.57
CA ALA A 229 13.79 8.34 16.39
C ALA A 229 12.90 7.19 16.87
N MET A 230 12.17 7.42 17.96
CA MET A 230 11.17 6.46 18.46
C MET A 230 9.80 6.82 17.91
N LEU A 231 9.09 5.83 17.35
CA LEU A 231 7.68 5.93 16.98
C LEU A 231 6.84 5.28 18.09
N ASN A 232 5.87 6.05 18.59
CA ASN A 232 4.99 5.72 19.71
C ASN A 232 5.76 5.23 20.96
N GLY A 233 7.01 5.70 21.14
CA GLY A 233 7.87 5.32 22.26
C GLY A 233 8.41 3.88 22.25
N SER A 234 8.02 3.03 21.29
CA SER A 234 8.38 1.61 21.29
C SER A 234 9.18 1.17 20.06
N THR A 235 8.96 1.81 18.90
CA THR A 235 9.52 1.36 17.63
C THR A 235 10.63 2.30 17.21
N LYS A 236 11.87 1.82 17.18
CA LYS A 236 13.01 2.60 16.70
C LYS A 236 13.03 2.62 15.16
N MET A 237 13.19 3.79 14.57
CA MET A 237 13.19 3.98 13.13
C MET A 237 14.53 3.60 12.49
N ASP A 238 14.52 2.61 11.59
CA ASP A 238 15.72 2.12 10.87
C ASP A 238 16.16 3.04 9.72
N ALA A 239 15.22 3.83 9.18
CA ALA A 239 15.46 4.78 8.09
C ALA A 239 14.68 6.07 8.33
N GLU A 240 15.15 7.15 7.71
CA GLU A 240 14.40 8.40 7.64
C GLU A 240 13.23 8.24 6.66
N ASN A 241 12.04 8.65 7.08
CA ASN A 241 10.82 8.47 6.31
C ASN A 241 10.03 9.77 6.23
N TYR A 242 9.46 10.07 5.07
CA TYR A 242 8.26 10.88 5.03
C TYR A 242 7.09 10.09 5.63
N TYR A 243 6.15 10.77 6.29
CA TYR A 243 5.01 10.10 6.92
C TYR A 243 3.68 10.79 6.62
N TYR A 244 2.59 10.02 6.58
CA TYR A 244 1.21 10.56 6.52
C TYR A 244 0.30 9.77 7.47
N GLN A 245 -0.50 10.45 8.30
CA GLN A 245 -1.36 9.79 9.29
C GLN A 245 -2.64 9.22 8.66
N THR A 246 -2.99 7.98 9.02
CA THR A 246 -4.17 7.27 8.49
C THR A 246 -5.49 8.00 8.77
N GLY A 247 -5.62 8.68 9.91
CA GLY A 247 -6.81 9.47 10.24
C GLY A 247 -7.07 10.62 9.27
N LYS A 248 -6.04 11.09 8.56
CA LYS A 248 -6.10 12.21 7.60
C LYS A 248 -6.21 11.76 6.14
N MET A 249 -6.05 10.47 5.84
CA MET A 249 -6.13 9.96 4.48
C MET A 249 -7.56 10.01 3.91
N HIS A 250 -7.67 10.13 2.59
CA HIS A 250 -8.94 10.05 1.87
C HIS A 250 -9.49 8.62 1.93
N PRO A 251 -10.79 8.42 2.23
CA PRO A 251 -11.45 7.14 2.03
C PRO A 251 -11.22 6.61 0.62
N LEU A 252 -11.04 5.29 0.45
CA LEU A 252 -10.73 4.73 -0.86
C LEU A 252 -11.88 4.95 -1.89
N SER A 253 -13.11 5.16 -1.44
CA SER A 253 -14.24 5.55 -2.31
C SER A 253 -14.05 6.91 -2.97
N ASP A 254 -13.30 7.84 -2.37
CA ASP A 254 -13.02 9.16 -2.95
C ASP A 254 -12.13 9.06 -4.19
N SER A 255 -11.51 7.90 -4.49
CA SER A 255 -10.74 7.74 -5.73
C SER A 255 -11.62 7.65 -6.97
N PHE A 256 -12.92 7.41 -6.83
CA PHE A 256 -13.88 7.35 -7.93
C PHE A 256 -15.19 8.12 -7.67
N THR A 257 -15.43 8.63 -6.47
CA THR A 257 -16.60 9.46 -6.14
C THR A 257 -16.22 10.95 -6.10
N LEU A 258 -17.08 11.80 -6.69
CA LEU A 258 -16.97 13.25 -6.56
C LEU A 258 -17.53 13.70 -5.20
N THR A 259 -16.67 14.15 -4.30
CA THR A 259 -17.01 14.65 -2.95
C THR A 259 -16.50 16.07 -2.76
N GLU A 260 -16.88 16.75 -1.68
CA GLU A 260 -16.30 18.07 -1.34
C GLU A 260 -14.76 18.04 -1.27
N ARG A 261 -14.16 16.89 -0.90
CA ARG A 261 -12.71 16.71 -0.85
C ARG A 261 -12.07 16.64 -2.23
N THR A 262 -12.81 16.24 -3.26
CA THR A 262 -12.31 16.05 -4.63
C THR A 262 -12.85 17.07 -5.64
N LYS A 263 -13.78 17.95 -5.22
CA LYS A 263 -14.60 18.82 -6.09
C LYS A 263 -13.88 19.90 -6.92
N THR A 264 -12.57 20.07 -6.81
CA THR A 264 -11.84 21.09 -7.61
C THR A 264 -10.40 20.73 -7.95
N GLU A 265 -9.63 20.20 -7.00
CA GLU A 265 -8.20 19.92 -7.21
C GLU A 265 -7.95 18.54 -7.82
N HIS A 266 -8.90 17.61 -7.69
CA HIS A 266 -8.70 16.19 -7.99
C HIS A 266 -9.78 15.57 -8.88
N SER A 267 -10.67 16.37 -9.46
CA SER A 267 -11.77 15.83 -10.27
C SER A 267 -11.28 15.12 -11.54
N SER A 268 -10.20 15.60 -12.16
CA SER A 268 -9.51 14.92 -13.27
C SER A 268 -8.84 13.63 -12.82
N ASP A 269 -8.53 13.54 -11.53
CA ASP A 269 -7.87 12.43 -10.89
C ASP A 269 -8.90 11.44 -10.33
N LEU A 270 -10.15 11.39 -10.82
CA LEU A 270 -11.11 10.36 -10.40
C LEU A 270 -11.14 9.17 -11.37
N LEU A 271 -11.17 7.96 -10.85
CA LEU A 271 -11.35 6.73 -11.62
C LEU A 271 -12.82 6.61 -12.07
N GLU A 272 -12.99 6.05 -13.26
CA GLU A 272 -14.28 5.87 -13.90
C GLU A 272 -14.85 4.48 -13.59
N ARG A 273 -16.14 4.42 -13.23
CA ARG A 273 -16.85 3.14 -13.07
C ARG A 273 -17.59 2.77 -14.35
N GLU A 274 -17.65 1.48 -14.63
CA GLU A 274 -18.43 0.92 -15.74
C GLU A 274 -19.77 0.36 -15.25
N CYS A 275 -20.79 0.49 -16.09
CA CYS A 275 -22.12 -0.04 -15.84
C CYS A 275 -22.08 -1.57 -15.98
N PRO A 276 -22.52 -2.33 -14.96
CA PRO A 276 -22.48 -3.80 -15.00
C PRO A 276 -23.41 -4.40 -16.05
N GLU A 277 -24.41 -3.65 -16.53
CA GLU A 277 -25.38 -4.14 -17.52
C GLU A 277 -24.94 -3.92 -18.97
N CYS A 278 -24.22 -2.82 -19.26
CA CYS A 278 -23.91 -2.44 -20.65
C CYS A 278 -22.47 -1.99 -20.90
N GLY A 279 -21.60 -1.97 -19.88
CA GLY A 279 -20.19 -1.59 -19.98
C GLY A 279 -19.93 -0.10 -20.25
N LYS A 280 -20.97 0.73 -20.31
CA LYS A 280 -20.82 2.19 -20.47
C LYS A 280 -20.42 2.85 -19.16
N LYS A 281 -19.79 4.03 -19.24
CA LYS A 281 -19.43 4.84 -18.08
C LYS A 281 -20.64 5.18 -17.20
N LEU A 282 -20.47 5.06 -15.89
CA LEU A 282 -21.44 5.53 -14.90
C LEU A 282 -21.24 7.02 -14.59
N HIS A 283 -22.34 7.71 -14.35
CA HIS A 283 -22.37 9.11 -13.96
C HIS A 283 -22.88 9.25 -12.54
N GLN A 284 -22.18 10.02 -11.71
CA GLN A 284 -22.70 10.41 -10.41
C GLN A 284 -23.82 11.44 -10.59
N LYS A 285 -24.94 11.20 -9.94
CA LYS A 285 -26.09 12.10 -9.88
C LYS A 285 -26.42 12.40 -8.43
N ASN A 286 -26.86 13.62 -8.19
CA ASN A 286 -27.31 14.07 -6.89
C ASN A 286 -28.81 14.41 -6.99
N SER A 287 -29.62 13.70 -6.22
CA SER A 287 -30.99 14.10 -5.90
C SER A 287 -30.98 14.60 -4.45
N SER A 288 -31.88 15.53 -4.09
CA SER A 288 -31.85 16.34 -2.86
C SER A 288 -31.56 15.63 -1.52
N PHE A 289 -31.57 14.29 -1.47
CA PHE A 289 -31.25 13.49 -0.29
C PHE A 289 -30.41 12.23 -0.57
N ILE A 290 -30.14 11.85 -1.83
CA ILE A 290 -29.45 10.60 -2.18
C ILE A 290 -28.55 10.84 -3.40
N GLU A 291 -27.28 10.46 -3.27
CA GLU A 291 -26.35 10.34 -4.38
C GLU A 291 -26.37 8.92 -4.94
N TYR A 292 -26.38 8.80 -6.26
CA TYR A 292 -26.42 7.51 -6.95
C TYR A 292 -25.59 7.55 -8.24
N TRP A 293 -25.14 6.38 -8.65
CA TRP A 293 -24.60 6.09 -9.96
C TRP A 293 -25.74 5.83 -10.94
N GLU A 294 -25.65 6.42 -12.13
CA GLU A 294 -26.63 6.28 -13.20
C GLU A 294 -25.95 5.95 -14.52
N CYS A 295 -26.58 5.09 -15.32
CA CYS A 295 -26.21 4.81 -16.70
C CYS A 295 -27.35 5.16 -17.67
N ASP A 296 -26.99 5.54 -18.89
CA ASP A 296 -27.96 5.75 -19.98
C ASP A 296 -28.84 4.52 -20.32
N CYS A 297 -28.44 3.30 -19.91
CA CYS A 297 -29.26 2.09 -20.10
C CYS A 297 -30.40 1.96 -19.07
N GLY A 298 -30.47 2.85 -18.08
CA GLY A 298 -31.46 2.81 -16.99
C GLY A 298 -30.95 2.22 -15.68
N TYR A 299 -29.72 1.69 -15.64
CA TYR A 299 -29.09 1.20 -14.41
C TYR A 299 -28.92 2.32 -13.37
N LYS A 300 -29.26 2.02 -12.11
CA LYS A 300 -29.08 2.91 -10.95
C LYS A 300 -28.58 2.16 -9.74
N GLU A 301 -27.59 2.72 -9.05
CA GLU A 301 -27.02 2.15 -7.81
C GLU A 301 -26.72 3.28 -6.82
N PRO A 302 -27.15 3.19 -5.54
CA PRO A 302 -26.80 4.20 -4.54
C PRO A 302 -25.28 4.25 -4.30
N ILE A 303 -24.74 5.44 -3.99
CA ILE A 303 -23.35 5.56 -3.56
C ILE A 303 -23.26 5.13 -2.11
N GLU A 304 -22.63 3.98 -1.87
CA GLU A 304 -22.20 3.58 -0.53
C GLU A 304 -21.04 4.48 -0.09
N LEU A 305 -21.31 5.38 0.86
CA LEU A 305 -20.31 6.23 1.51
C LEU A 305 -19.60 5.47 2.64
#